data_AF-A0A7Y2C100-F1
#
_entry.id   AF-A0A7Y2C100-F1
#
_cell.length_a   1.000
_cell.length_b   1.000
_cell.length_c   1.000
_cell.angle_alpha   90.00
_cell.angle_beta   90.00
_cell.angle_gamma   90.00
#
_symmetry.space_group_name_H-M   'P 1'
#
loop_
_entity.id
_entity.type
_entity.pdbx_description
1 polymer ?
#
loop_
_entity_poly.entity_id
_entity_poly.type
_entity_poly.pdbx_seq_one_letter_code
_entity_poly.pdbx_strand_id
1 'polypeptide(L)'
;KDAPTIEGEEAKPDPKTALSKADELAGKFDDVSGLSYVSSCRSNQKSYILGGDKNSLFTKCLVEVFEGKHKTNFDDPYIRMTETLQYLWREVPKRSSEPQMPAVKIEMDADLILSLAPQNVRKSPEPITVETDDFLIEMAKEELAQMKDLFKTQSDLVAQLRKERMKFIDGTSIFKTELQILDAQMERQELMKKIKDLMKQVGS
;
A
#
# COMPACT_ATOMS: atom_id res chain seq x y z
N LYS A 1 17.32 -0.93 53.09
CA LYS A 1 16.34 -0.21 52.24
C LYS A 1 16.73 -0.55 50.82
N ASP A 2 16.26 -1.72 50.39
CA ASP A 2 16.66 -2.36 49.14
C ASP A 2 15.82 -1.78 48.00
N ALA A 3 16.49 -1.37 46.93
CA ALA A 3 15.87 -0.87 45.72
C ALA A 3 15.29 -2.04 44.91
N PRO A 4 14.11 -1.92 44.30
CA PRO A 4 13.54 -3.00 43.51
C PRO A 4 14.22 -3.08 42.14
N THR A 5 14.76 -4.26 41.83
CA THR A 5 15.17 -4.68 40.49
C THR A 5 13.93 -4.77 39.61
N ILE A 6 13.93 -4.05 38.49
CA ILE A 6 12.90 -4.20 37.45
C ILE A 6 13.46 -5.20 36.43
N GLU A 7 13.14 -6.48 36.62
CA GLU A 7 13.26 -7.48 35.56
C GLU A 7 11.99 -7.42 34.71
N GLY A 8 12.17 -7.19 33.42
CA GLY A 8 11.08 -7.03 32.45
C GLY A 8 11.63 -6.75 31.06
N GLU A 9 12.51 -7.63 30.59
CA GLU A 9 12.91 -7.68 29.19
C GLU A 9 11.70 -8.19 28.38
N GLU A 10 10.80 -7.28 28.00
CA GLU A 10 9.76 -7.58 27.01
C GLU A 10 10.45 -7.91 25.69
N ALA A 11 10.40 -9.19 25.33
CA ALA A 11 10.89 -9.68 24.05
C ALA A 11 10.28 -8.85 22.92
N LYS A 12 11.13 -8.16 22.15
CA LYS A 12 10.72 -7.46 20.93
C LYS A 12 9.96 -8.45 20.04
N PRO A 13 8.70 -8.15 19.65
CA PRO A 13 7.93 -9.07 18.83
C PRO A 13 8.67 -9.31 17.51
N ASP A 14 8.71 -10.58 17.09
CA ASP A 14 9.36 -10.97 15.84
C ASP A 14 8.87 -10.10 14.68
N PRO A 15 9.77 -9.55 13.85
CA PRO A 15 9.41 -8.59 12.81
C PRO A 15 8.40 -9.15 11.79
N LYS A 16 8.39 -10.48 11.57
CA LYS A 16 7.39 -11.16 10.72
C LYS A 16 5.96 -11.00 11.25
N THR A 17 5.79 -11.01 12.57
CA THR A 17 4.51 -10.90 13.27
C THR A 17 4.04 -9.44 13.38
N ALA A 18 4.96 -8.48 13.27
CA ALA A 18 4.63 -7.05 13.24
C ALA A 18 4.21 -6.58 11.83
N LEU A 19 4.80 -7.16 10.77
CA LEU A 19 4.49 -6.85 9.37
C LEU A 19 3.15 -7.44 8.91
N SER A 20 2.77 -8.65 9.36
CA SER A 20 1.44 -9.21 9.08
C SER A 20 0.32 -8.33 9.64
N LYS A 21 0.57 -7.67 10.77
CA LYS A 21 -0.38 -6.77 11.43
C LYS A 21 -0.64 -5.49 10.64
N ALA A 22 0.28 -5.03 9.79
CA ALA A 22 0.11 -3.78 9.03
C ALA A 22 -0.90 -3.95 7.88
N ASP A 23 -0.79 -5.04 7.12
CA ASP A 23 -1.76 -5.40 6.09
C ASP A 23 -3.10 -5.81 6.70
N GLU A 24 -3.09 -6.56 7.81
CA GLU A 24 -4.31 -6.85 8.57
C GLU A 24 -4.95 -5.57 9.13
N LEU A 25 -4.17 -4.55 9.51
CA LEU A 25 -4.71 -3.24 9.89
C LEU A 25 -5.39 -2.59 8.69
N ALA A 26 -4.69 -2.52 7.55
CA ALA A 26 -5.21 -1.93 6.32
C ALA A 26 -6.51 -2.61 5.85
N GLY A 27 -6.59 -3.95 5.94
CA GLY A 27 -7.80 -4.71 5.62
C GLY A 27 -8.94 -4.52 6.62
N LYS A 28 -8.66 -4.26 7.90
CA LYS A 28 -9.69 -3.90 8.90
C LYS A 28 -10.33 -2.54 8.65
N PHE A 29 -9.71 -1.71 7.81
CA PHE A 29 -10.21 -0.41 7.39
C PHE A 29 -10.96 -0.46 6.05
N ASP A 30 -11.22 -1.64 5.49
CA ASP A 30 -12.02 -1.81 4.27
C ASP A 30 -13.49 -1.36 4.44
N ASP A 31 -14.01 -1.33 5.66
CA ASP A 31 -15.41 -0.93 5.94
C ASP A 31 -15.57 0.56 6.35
N VAL A 32 -14.50 1.36 6.38
CA VAL A 32 -14.56 2.77 6.83
C VAL A 32 -14.49 3.71 5.63
N SER A 33 -15.66 4.17 5.17
CA SER A 33 -15.76 5.13 4.07
C SER A 33 -15.00 6.43 4.35
N GLY A 34 -14.17 6.87 3.41
CA GLY A 34 -13.42 8.13 3.50
C GLY A 34 -12.10 8.02 4.26
N LEU A 35 -11.62 6.80 4.52
CA LEU A 35 -10.32 6.56 5.12
C LEU A 35 -9.28 6.26 4.03
N SER A 36 -8.28 7.15 3.95
CA SER A 36 -7.10 6.93 3.11
C SER A 36 -5.90 6.60 3.96
N TYR A 37 -5.16 5.56 3.57
CA TYR A 37 -3.93 5.13 4.21
C TYR A 37 -2.76 5.21 3.24
N VAL A 38 -1.64 5.76 3.72
CA VAL A 38 -0.37 5.80 3.01
C VAL A 38 0.69 5.19 3.91
N SER A 39 1.33 4.12 3.43
CA SER A 39 2.40 3.39 4.10
C SER A 39 3.76 3.67 3.47
N SER A 40 4.81 3.52 4.28
CA SER A 40 6.19 3.68 3.83
C SER A 40 6.70 2.54 2.95
N CYS A 41 6.12 1.34 3.06
CA CYS A 41 6.45 0.18 2.24
C CYS A 41 5.27 -0.80 2.16
N ARG A 42 5.31 -1.75 1.22
CA ARG A 42 4.40 -2.91 1.21
C ARG A 42 4.74 -3.87 2.37
N SER A 43 3.83 -4.75 2.74
CA SER A 43 4.02 -5.71 3.85
C SER A 43 5.13 -6.73 3.69
N ASN A 44 5.51 -7.04 2.46
CA ASN A 44 6.63 -7.93 2.16
C ASN A 44 7.97 -7.17 2.07
N GLN A 45 7.97 -5.87 2.36
CA GLN A 45 9.13 -5.00 2.26
C GLN A 45 9.46 -4.40 3.62
N LYS A 46 10.67 -3.83 3.73
CA LYS A 46 11.09 -3.08 4.92
C LYS A 46 11.14 -1.60 4.60
N SER A 47 10.87 -0.79 5.61
CA SER A 47 11.08 0.65 5.56
C SER A 47 12.47 0.97 6.09
N TYR A 48 13.24 1.75 5.34
CA TYR A 48 14.64 2.03 5.67
C TYR A 48 14.86 3.44 6.22
N ILE A 49 15.86 3.57 7.09
CA ILE A 49 16.49 4.84 7.47
C ILE A 49 17.90 4.79 6.87
N LEU A 50 18.23 5.74 6.00
CA LEU A 50 19.55 5.77 5.36
C LEU A 50 20.60 6.27 6.36
N GLY A 51 21.86 5.85 6.18
CA GLY A 51 22.92 6.08 7.15
C GLY A 51 23.08 7.56 7.53
N GLY A 52 22.84 7.87 8.81
CA GLY A 52 22.96 9.23 9.37
C GLY A 52 21.69 10.08 9.30
N ASP A 53 20.63 9.62 8.64
CA ASP A 53 19.36 10.35 8.59
C ASP A 53 18.54 10.16 9.88
N LYS A 54 17.88 11.23 10.32
CA LYS A 54 16.95 11.20 11.47
C LYS A 54 15.59 10.57 11.12
N ASN A 55 15.19 10.66 9.85
CA ASN A 55 13.89 10.25 9.35
C ASN A 55 14.03 9.01 8.45
N SER A 56 12.96 8.20 8.34
CA SER A 56 12.90 7.16 7.32
C SER A 56 13.01 7.75 5.91
N LEU A 57 13.46 6.97 4.93
CA LEU A 57 13.54 7.40 3.53
C LEU A 57 12.18 7.92 3.03
N PHE A 58 11.10 7.23 3.38
CA PHE A 58 9.73 7.66 3.09
C PHE A 58 9.42 9.03 3.71
N THR A 59 9.64 9.17 5.02
CA THR A 59 9.38 10.42 5.74
C THR A 59 10.24 11.56 5.23
N LYS A 60 11.49 11.28 4.82
CA LYS A 60 12.39 12.26 4.22
C LYS A 60 11.84 12.75 2.89
N CYS A 61 11.40 11.86 2.01
CA CYS A 61 10.77 12.24 0.76
C CYS A 61 9.46 13.02 1.00
N LEU A 62 8.67 12.65 2.02
CA LEU A 62 7.45 13.39 2.38
C LEU A 62 7.76 14.82 2.85
N VAL A 63 8.79 14.99 3.68
CA VAL A 63 9.25 16.33 4.11
C VAL A 63 9.74 17.15 2.93
N GLU A 64 10.48 16.54 1.98
CA GLU A 64 10.93 17.24 0.77
C GLU A 64 9.76 17.78 -0.06
N VAL A 65 8.64 17.05 -0.14
CA VAL A 65 7.42 17.54 -0.80
C VAL A 65 6.89 18.77 -0.06
N PHE A 66 6.73 18.71 1.26
CA PHE A 66 6.23 19.85 2.04
C PHE A 66 7.16 21.06 2.08
N GLU A 67 8.46 20.84 1.87
CA GLU A 67 9.45 21.90 1.66
C GLU A 67 9.44 22.45 0.22
N GLY A 68 8.60 21.90 -0.65
CA GLY A 68 8.47 22.30 -2.05
C GLY A 68 9.65 21.90 -2.93
N LYS A 69 10.43 20.89 -2.53
CA LYS A 69 11.62 20.43 -3.26
C LYS A 69 11.27 19.44 -4.39
N HIS A 70 10.03 18.98 -4.45
CA HIS A 70 9.58 18.00 -5.44
C HIS A 70 9.37 18.57 -6.84
N LYS A 71 9.24 19.90 -6.95
CA LYS A 71 9.01 20.65 -8.20
C LYS A 71 9.79 21.97 -8.17
N THR A 72 10.18 22.44 -9.36
CA THR A 72 10.93 23.70 -9.52
C THR A 72 10.04 24.92 -9.69
N ASN A 73 8.79 24.73 -10.13
CA ASN A 73 7.77 25.77 -10.26
C ASN A 73 6.44 25.27 -9.68
N PHE A 74 5.69 26.18 -9.06
CA PHE A 74 4.36 25.97 -8.51
C PHE A 74 3.37 26.89 -9.23
N ASP A 75 2.60 26.33 -10.16
CA ASP A 75 1.52 27.04 -10.83
C ASP A 75 0.26 27.09 -9.93
N ASP A 76 0.02 26.01 -9.18
CA ASP A 76 -0.90 25.95 -8.04
C ASP A 76 -0.11 26.17 -6.73
N PRO A 77 -0.48 27.12 -5.85
CA PRO A 77 0.21 27.33 -4.58
C PRO A 77 -0.02 26.20 -3.56
N TYR A 78 -0.90 25.24 -3.84
CA TYR A 78 -1.20 24.12 -2.96
C TYR A 78 -0.38 22.88 -3.28
N ILE A 79 0.03 22.17 -2.22
CA ILE A 79 0.57 20.81 -2.30
C ILE A 79 -0.58 19.84 -2.14
N ARG A 80 -0.78 18.98 -3.13
CA ARG A 80 -1.89 18.02 -3.21
C ARG A 80 -1.45 16.57 -2.95
N MET A 81 -2.42 15.71 -2.65
CA MET A 81 -2.16 14.31 -2.34
C MET A 81 -1.59 13.58 -3.56
N THR A 82 -2.15 13.79 -4.75
CA THR A 82 -1.70 13.09 -5.98
C THR A 82 -0.23 13.37 -6.27
N GLU A 83 0.18 14.64 -6.28
CA GLU A 83 1.58 15.00 -6.54
C GLU A 83 2.53 14.55 -5.42
N THR A 84 2.03 14.48 -4.18
CA THR A 84 2.80 13.97 -3.06
C THR A 84 3.09 12.48 -3.27
N LEU A 85 2.08 11.70 -3.65
CA LEU A 85 2.25 10.29 -3.97
C LEU A 85 3.15 10.06 -5.18
N GLN A 86 3.01 10.88 -6.23
CA GLN A 86 3.89 10.87 -7.40
C GLN A 86 5.35 10.98 -6.98
N TYR A 87 5.66 11.94 -6.12
CA TYR A 87 7.01 12.12 -5.64
C TYR A 87 7.49 10.93 -4.82
N LEU A 88 6.66 10.43 -3.89
CA LEU A 88 7.01 9.31 -3.01
C LEU A 88 7.28 8.02 -3.82
N TRP A 89 6.41 7.66 -4.76
CA TRP A 89 6.62 6.47 -5.60
C TRP A 89 7.77 6.61 -6.56
N ARG A 90 8.08 7.82 -7.02
CA ARG A 90 9.24 8.03 -7.88
C ARG A 90 10.55 7.96 -7.10
N GLU A 91 10.63 8.58 -5.93
CA GLU A 91 11.90 8.82 -5.24
C GLU A 91 12.25 7.73 -4.22
N VAL A 92 11.28 7.14 -3.52
CA VAL A 92 11.57 6.13 -2.49
C VAL A 92 12.22 4.87 -3.10
N PRO A 93 11.69 4.26 -4.18
CA PRO A 93 12.32 3.07 -4.76
C PRO A 93 13.68 3.37 -5.40
N LYS A 94 13.86 4.57 -5.97
CA LYS A 94 15.13 4.98 -6.62
C LYS A 94 16.28 5.15 -5.63
N ARG A 95 15.97 5.59 -4.40
CA ARG A 95 16.97 5.94 -3.38
C ARG A 95 17.24 4.80 -2.39
N SER A 96 16.44 3.75 -2.42
CA SER A 96 16.64 2.56 -1.59
C SER A 96 17.55 1.57 -2.30
N SER A 97 18.51 0.98 -1.56
CA SER A 97 19.34 -0.12 -2.07
C SER A 97 18.59 -1.46 -2.13
N GLU A 98 17.49 -1.56 -1.40
CA GLU A 98 16.62 -2.74 -1.29
C GLU A 98 15.18 -2.38 -1.72
N PRO A 99 14.32 -3.34 -2.08
CA PRO A 99 12.95 -3.04 -2.48
C PRO A 99 12.16 -2.30 -1.39
N GLN A 100 11.83 -1.04 -1.64
CA GLN A 100 10.91 -0.24 -0.83
C GLN A 100 9.96 0.52 -1.76
N MET A 101 8.69 0.11 -1.76
CA MET A 101 7.61 0.72 -2.54
C MET A 101 6.52 1.19 -1.58
N PRO A 102 6.27 2.50 -1.46
CA PRO A 102 5.14 3.01 -0.69
C PRO A 102 3.83 2.30 -1.09
N ALA A 103 2.97 2.03 -0.13
CA ALA A 103 1.67 1.42 -0.37
C ALA A 103 0.58 2.44 -0.07
N VAL A 104 -0.43 2.52 -0.92
CA VAL A 104 -1.51 3.51 -0.79
C VAL A 104 -2.82 2.77 -0.95
N LYS A 105 -3.72 3.00 0.00
CA LYS A 105 -5.14 2.75 -0.18
C LYS A 105 -5.84 4.09 -0.06
N ILE A 106 -6.37 4.58 -1.16
CA ILE A 106 -7.04 5.86 -1.22
C ILE A 106 -8.51 5.64 -1.53
N GLU A 107 -9.34 6.20 -0.67
CA GLU A 107 -10.76 6.39 -0.92
C GLU A 107 -10.99 7.91 -0.86
N MET A 108 -10.74 8.60 -1.97
CA MET A 108 -11.08 10.02 -2.12
C MET A 108 -11.83 10.25 -3.43
N ASP A 109 -12.91 11.03 -3.35
CA ASP A 109 -13.67 11.51 -4.50
C ASP A 109 -13.01 12.71 -5.20
N ALA A 110 -11.97 13.30 -4.58
CA ALA A 110 -11.25 14.47 -5.07
C ALA A 110 -9.80 14.51 -4.56
N ASP A 111 -8.92 15.19 -5.30
CA ASP A 111 -7.52 15.37 -4.89
C ASP A 111 -7.39 16.32 -3.68
N LEU A 112 -7.02 15.75 -2.54
CA LEU A 112 -6.92 16.45 -1.27
C LEU A 112 -5.74 17.42 -1.23
N ILE A 113 -6.00 18.67 -0.83
CA ILE A 113 -4.94 19.64 -0.51
C ILE A 113 -4.33 19.29 0.85
N LEU A 114 -3.04 19.00 0.87
CA LEU A 114 -2.31 18.66 2.10
C LEU A 114 -1.70 19.88 2.77
N SER A 115 -1.14 20.81 1.99
CA SER A 115 -0.54 22.02 2.54
C SER A 115 -0.44 23.12 1.48
N LEU A 116 0.00 24.29 1.91
CA LEU A 116 0.35 25.40 1.04
C LEU A 116 1.86 25.36 0.83
N ALA A 117 2.33 25.39 -0.42
CA ALA A 117 3.76 25.35 -0.75
C ALA A 117 4.51 26.47 -0.01
N PRO A 118 5.78 26.34 0.39
CA PRO A 118 6.47 27.41 1.11
C PRO A 118 6.53 28.74 0.33
N GLN A 119 6.45 29.90 1.01
CA GLN A 119 6.41 31.22 0.34
C GLN A 119 7.62 31.47 -0.58
N ASN A 120 8.79 30.94 -0.21
CA ASN A 120 10.02 31.05 -0.99
C ASN A 120 10.00 30.28 -2.32
N VAL A 121 9.00 29.43 -2.57
CA VAL A 121 8.84 28.69 -3.83
C VAL A 121 7.55 29.03 -4.59
N ARG A 122 6.69 29.91 -4.05
CA ARG A 122 5.45 30.36 -4.71
C ARG A 122 5.75 31.44 -5.75
N LYS A 123 5.15 31.35 -6.94
CA LYS A 123 4.94 32.49 -7.84
C LYS A 123 3.48 32.95 -7.78
N SER A 124 3.19 34.15 -8.29
CA SER A 124 1.83 34.70 -8.35
C SER A 124 0.90 33.76 -9.13
N PRO A 125 -0.36 33.57 -8.70
CA PRO A 125 -1.24 32.56 -9.27
C PRO A 125 -1.65 32.88 -10.72
N GLU A 126 -1.49 31.90 -11.60
CA GLU A 126 -2.17 31.82 -12.90
C GLU A 126 -3.28 30.75 -12.83
N PRO A 127 -4.33 30.82 -13.67
CA PRO A 127 -5.48 29.90 -13.58
C PRO A 127 -5.11 28.45 -13.94
N ILE A 128 -5.62 27.51 -13.13
CA ILE A 128 -5.32 26.08 -13.16
C ILE A 128 -6.08 25.36 -14.30
N THR A 129 -5.37 24.56 -15.09
CA THR A 129 -5.94 23.50 -15.96
C THR A 129 -5.75 22.14 -15.29
N VAL A 130 -6.83 21.39 -15.09
CA VAL A 130 -6.79 20.03 -14.55
C VAL A 130 -6.53 19.06 -15.70
N GLU A 131 -5.30 18.61 -15.87
CA GLU A 131 -4.99 17.48 -16.75
C GLU A 131 -5.30 16.17 -16.01
N THR A 132 -5.99 15.25 -16.66
CA THR A 132 -6.16 13.88 -16.15
C THR A 132 -4.79 13.21 -16.15
N ASP A 133 -4.25 13.02 -14.94
CA ASP A 133 -2.90 12.55 -14.70
C ASP A 133 -2.67 11.12 -15.23
N ASP A 134 -1.81 10.97 -16.25
CA ASP A 134 -1.24 9.69 -16.71
C ASP A 134 -0.72 8.81 -15.55
N PHE A 135 -0.40 9.45 -14.43
CA PHE A 135 0.02 8.81 -13.19
C PHE A 135 -1.07 7.99 -12.49
N LEU A 136 -2.32 8.46 -12.43
CA LEU A 136 -3.41 7.68 -11.83
C LEU A 136 -3.64 6.38 -12.61
N ILE A 137 -3.44 6.44 -13.93
CA ILE A 137 -3.49 5.29 -14.82
C ILE A 137 -2.31 4.34 -14.54
N GLU A 138 -1.10 4.86 -14.30
CA GLU A 138 0.08 4.05 -13.97
C GLU A 138 -0.06 3.35 -12.61
N MET A 139 -0.61 4.04 -11.61
CA MET A 139 -0.96 3.48 -10.29
C MET A 139 -1.97 2.33 -10.42
N ALA A 140 -3.06 2.56 -11.15
CA ALA A 140 -4.07 1.54 -11.39
C ALA A 140 -3.52 0.34 -12.18
N LYS A 141 -2.58 0.55 -13.11
CA LYS A 141 -1.89 -0.54 -13.82
C LYS A 141 -1.06 -1.41 -12.87
N GLU A 142 -0.38 -0.80 -11.89
CA GLU A 142 0.44 -1.55 -10.94
C GLU A 142 -0.41 -2.27 -9.87
N GLU A 143 -1.51 -1.68 -9.44
CA GLU A 143 -2.52 -2.38 -8.62
C GLU A 143 -3.12 -3.57 -9.37
N LEU A 144 -3.47 -3.38 -10.66
CA LEU A 144 -3.96 -4.45 -11.53
C LEU A 144 -2.94 -5.60 -11.68
N ALA A 145 -1.65 -5.28 -11.77
CA ALA A 145 -0.59 -6.29 -11.84
C ALA A 145 -0.52 -7.12 -10.55
N GLN A 146 -0.54 -6.47 -9.39
CA GLN A 146 -0.54 -7.13 -8.09
C GLN A 146 -1.78 -8.03 -7.90
N MET A 147 -2.95 -7.54 -8.28
CA MET A 147 -4.17 -8.34 -8.22
C MET A 147 -4.08 -9.57 -9.13
N LYS A 148 -3.51 -9.45 -10.34
CA LYS A 148 -3.32 -10.60 -11.23
C LYS A 148 -2.39 -11.67 -10.64
N ASP A 149 -1.32 -11.26 -9.97
CA ASP A 149 -0.42 -12.19 -9.28
C ASP A 149 -1.09 -12.89 -8.10
N LEU A 150 -1.88 -12.14 -7.31
CA LEU A 150 -2.67 -12.71 -6.23
C LEU A 150 -3.74 -13.68 -6.75
N PHE A 151 -4.40 -13.37 -7.86
CA PHE A 151 -5.34 -14.26 -8.53
C PHE A 151 -4.71 -15.59 -8.94
N LYS A 152 -3.49 -15.52 -9.51
CA LYS A 152 -2.73 -16.71 -9.89
C LYS A 152 -2.41 -17.57 -8.67
N THR A 153 -1.96 -16.95 -7.59
CA THR A 153 -1.64 -17.63 -6.32
C THR A 153 -2.87 -18.34 -5.75
N GLN A 154 -4.03 -17.68 -5.74
CA GLN A 154 -5.30 -18.27 -5.32
C GLN A 154 -5.74 -19.43 -6.22
N SER A 155 -5.55 -19.30 -7.53
CA SER A 155 -5.83 -20.39 -8.48
C SER A 155 -4.95 -21.62 -8.22
N ASP A 156 -3.67 -21.41 -7.92
CA ASP A 156 -2.74 -22.49 -7.59
C ASP A 156 -3.11 -23.17 -6.27
N LEU A 157 -3.52 -22.40 -5.25
CA LEU A 157 -4.00 -22.93 -3.98
C LEU A 157 -5.23 -23.82 -4.15
N VAL A 158 -6.24 -23.39 -4.92
CA VAL A 158 -7.43 -24.21 -5.22
C VAL A 158 -7.03 -25.51 -5.92
N ALA A 159 -6.06 -25.46 -6.85
CA ALA A 159 -5.58 -26.66 -7.53
C ALA A 159 -4.85 -27.62 -6.57
N GLN A 160 -4.09 -27.09 -5.61
CA GLN A 160 -3.42 -27.90 -4.57
C GLN A 160 -4.43 -28.55 -3.63
N LEU A 161 -5.39 -27.79 -3.10
CA LEU A 161 -6.44 -28.31 -2.20
C LEU A 161 -7.27 -29.41 -2.89
N ARG A 162 -7.57 -29.27 -4.18
CA ARG A 162 -8.25 -30.32 -4.96
C ARG A 162 -7.42 -31.60 -5.08
N LYS A 163 -6.09 -31.48 -5.27
CA LYS A 163 -5.18 -32.63 -5.29
C LYS A 163 -5.09 -33.29 -3.90
N GLU A 164 -5.07 -32.49 -2.85
CA GLU A 164 -5.04 -32.97 -1.46
C GLU A 164 -6.33 -33.69 -1.07
N ARG A 165 -7.49 -33.14 -1.47
CA ARG A 165 -8.80 -33.76 -1.30
C ARG A 165 -8.88 -35.18 -1.87
N MET A 166 -8.16 -35.47 -2.97
CA MET A 166 -8.11 -36.83 -3.54
C MET A 166 -7.27 -37.83 -2.73
N LYS A 167 -6.49 -37.38 -1.75
CA LYS A 167 -5.69 -38.25 -0.87
C LYS A 167 -6.46 -38.74 0.35
N PHE A 168 -7.54 -38.04 0.73
CA PHE A 168 -8.36 -38.40 1.88
C PHE A 168 -9.49 -39.34 1.48
N ILE A 169 -9.77 -40.30 2.37
CA ILE A 169 -10.84 -41.29 2.21
C ILE A 169 -11.84 -41.16 3.37
N ASP A 170 -11.42 -40.58 4.50
CA ASP A 170 -12.31 -40.31 5.63
C ASP A 170 -13.17 -39.06 5.38
N GLY A 171 -14.47 -39.18 5.71
CA GLY A 171 -15.45 -38.13 5.44
C GLY A 171 -15.17 -36.81 6.16
N THR A 172 -14.52 -36.85 7.33
CA THR A 172 -14.20 -35.65 8.11
C THR A 172 -13.15 -34.78 7.42
N SER A 173 -12.06 -35.39 6.94
CA SER A 173 -10.99 -34.67 6.23
C SER A 173 -11.47 -34.19 4.87
N ILE A 174 -12.26 -35.00 4.16
CA ILE A 174 -12.88 -34.59 2.89
C ILE A 174 -13.74 -33.33 3.09
N PHE A 175 -14.65 -33.34 4.07
CA PHE A 175 -15.53 -32.21 4.34
C PHE A 175 -14.74 -30.95 4.71
N LYS A 176 -13.70 -31.07 5.53
CA LYS A 176 -12.84 -29.94 5.91
C LYS A 176 -12.11 -29.34 4.71
N THR A 177 -11.54 -30.17 3.84
CA THR A 177 -10.85 -29.69 2.63
C THR A 177 -11.84 -29.10 1.62
N GLU A 178 -13.05 -29.65 1.51
CA GLU A 178 -14.11 -29.08 0.65
C GLU A 178 -14.53 -27.69 1.11
N LEU A 179 -14.61 -27.45 2.42
CA LEU A 179 -14.90 -26.12 2.97
C LEU A 179 -13.79 -25.12 2.61
N GLN A 180 -12.52 -25.51 2.75
CA GLN A 180 -11.38 -24.68 2.36
C GLN A 180 -11.34 -24.37 0.86
N ILE A 181 -11.74 -25.33 0.01
CA ILE A 181 -11.87 -25.11 -1.44
C ILE A 181 -12.97 -24.06 -1.71
N LEU A 182 -14.11 -24.15 -1.00
CA LEU A 182 -15.21 -23.21 -1.17
C LEU A 182 -14.80 -21.78 -0.78
N ASP A 183 -14.12 -21.60 0.35
CA ASP A 183 -13.63 -20.30 0.82
C ASP A 183 -12.66 -19.68 -0.18
N ALA A 184 -11.64 -20.44 -0.61
CA ALA A 184 -10.69 -19.99 -1.62
C ALA A 184 -11.36 -19.67 -2.97
N GLN A 185 -12.45 -20.36 -3.32
CA GLN A 185 -13.23 -20.06 -4.52
C GLN A 185 -14.02 -18.75 -4.40
N MET A 186 -14.54 -18.41 -3.22
CA MET A 186 -15.22 -17.14 -2.97
C MET A 186 -14.23 -15.97 -3.05
N GLU A 187 -13.09 -16.05 -2.36
CA GLU A 187 -12.04 -15.02 -2.42
C GLU A 187 -11.58 -14.77 -3.86
N ARG A 188 -11.41 -15.85 -4.64
CA ARG A 188 -11.05 -15.74 -6.06
C ARG A 188 -12.13 -15.04 -6.89
N GLN A 189 -13.42 -15.25 -6.61
CA GLN A 189 -14.52 -14.59 -7.30
C GLN A 189 -14.53 -13.08 -7.03
N GLU A 190 -14.36 -12.69 -5.77
CA GLU A 190 -14.28 -11.28 -5.37
C GLU A 190 -13.09 -10.59 -6.05
N LEU A 191 -11.94 -11.26 -6.07
CA LEU A 191 -10.74 -10.71 -6.68
C LEU A 191 -10.90 -10.57 -8.21
N MET A 192 -11.59 -11.50 -8.87
CA MET A 192 -11.93 -11.37 -10.29
C MET A 192 -12.85 -10.16 -10.55
N LYS A 193 -13.83 -9.93 -9.67
CA LYS A 193 -14.72 -8.77 -9.76
C LYS A 193 -13.93 -7.47 -9.65
N LYS A 194 -13.06 -7.35 -8.63
CA LYS A 194 -12.21 -6.17 -8.44
C LYS A 194 -11.28 -5.93 -9.65
N ILE A 195 -10.64 -6.97 -10.18
CA ILE A 195 -9.82 -6.88 -11.41
C ILE A 195 -10.64 -6.33 -12.58
N LYS A 196 -11.86 -6.82 -12.78
CA LYS A 196 -12.73 -6.41 -13.89
C LYS A 196 -13.12 -4.93 -13.78
N ASP A 197 -13.40 -4.46 -12.56
CA ASP A 197 -13.76 -3.07 -12.31
C ASP A 197 -12.56 -2.13 -12.54
N LEU A 198 -11.37 -2.52 -12.08
CA LEU A 198 -10.14 -1.78 -12.30
C LEU A 198 -9.74 -1.73 -13.79
N MET A 199 -9.93 -2.83 -14.54
CA MET A 199 -9.69 -2.86 -15.98
C MET A 199 -10.60 -1.90 -16.77
N LYS A 200 -11.83 -1.65 -16.30
CA LYS A 200 -12.71 -0.64 -16.91
C LYS A 200 -12.20 0.77 -16.66
N GLN A 201 -11.62 1.04 -15.49
CA GLN A 201 -11.08 2.35 -15.15
C GLN A 201 -9.79 2.67 -15.93
N VAL A 202 -8.95 1.66 -16.19
CA VAL A 202 -7.68 1.84 -16.93
C VAL A 202 -7.86 1.91 -18.45
N GLY A 203 -8.95 1.35 -18.98
CA GLY A 203 -9.22 1.27 -20.42
C GLY A 203 -10.21 2.30 -20.97
N SER A 204 -10.75 3.18 -20.11
CA SER A 204 -11.69 4.24 -20.48
C SER A 204 -10.99 5.58 -20.62
#